data_AF-A0A959HVJ1-F1
#
_entry.id   AF-A0A959HVJ1-F1
#
_cell.length_a   1.000
_cell.length_b   1.000
_cell.length_c   1.000
_cell.angle_alpha   90.00
_cell.angle_beta   90.00
_cell.angle_gamma   90.00
#
_symmetry.space_group_name_H-M   'P 1'
#
loop_
_entity.id
_entity.type
_entity.pdbx_description
1 polymer ?
#
loop_
_entity_poly.entity_id
_entity_poly.type
_entity_poly.pdbx_seq_one_letter_code
_entity_poly.pdbx_strand_id
1 'polypeptide(L)'
;MRKLYLIALLCALAGSAFATHIVGGELNYTCLGNNQYEITLVVFRDCYNGSPNAYFDDPASIGIFDRTNKLLQEIRIPLMGDDTLSPVLSNPCLVVPPNVCVHTTTYRTVVNLPPIIGGYQIAYQRCCRNQTLANIIDPLATGATYMVEISEKALLECNSNPKFQQWPPIYICANEPISFDQSAIDADGDSIVYRLCTPLTGADQVNPQPQPPNNPPYAPVTWIDPPYGVSNMLNGSPGGEPLQIDLHTGLLTGLPNTVGQFVVGICVEEYRDGEL
;
A
#
# COMPACT_ATOMS: atom_id res chain seq x y z
N MET A 1 34.66 2.46 36.25
CA MET A 1 34.55 3.69 35.44
C MET A 1 34.74 3.48 33.94
N ARG A 2 35.70 2.65 33.48
CA ARG A 2 35.96 2.42 32.03
C ARG A 2 34.80 1.78 31.23
N LYS A 3 33.93 0.99 31.88
CA LYS A 3 32.73 0.38 31.26
C LYS A 3 31.55 1.37 31.06
N LEU A 4 31.46 2.44 31.87
CA LEU A 4 30.41 3.45 31.71
C LEU A 4 30.63 4.33 30.47
N TYR A 5 31.89 4.60 30.11
CA TYR A 5 32.22 5.36 28.91
C TYR A 5 31.87 4.61 27.60
N LEU A 6 31.94 3.27 27.60
CA LEU A 6 31.53 2.47 26.43
C LEU A 6 30.01 2.47 26.21
N ILE A 7 29.20 2.52 27.28
CA ILE A 7 27.73 2.59 27.17
C ILE A 7 27.29 3.99 26.72
N ALA A 8 27.96 5.04 27.21
CA ALA A 8 27.70 6.42 26.80
C ALA A 8 28.13 6.68 25.33
N LEU A 9 29.22 6.05 24.86
CA LEU A 9 29.66 6.16 23.47
C LEU A 9 28.76 5.37 22.50
N LEU A 10 28.13 4.27 22.95
CA LEU A 10 27.16 3.52 22.16
C LEU A 10 25.81 4.26 22.02
N CYS A 11 25.39 5.01 23.04
CA CYS A 11 24.17 5.84 22.97
C CYS A 11 24.34 7.09 22.10
N ALA A 12 25.57 7.57 21.90
CA ALA A 12 25.85 8.72 21.03
C ALA A 12 25.86 8.39 19.53
N LEU A 13 25.73 7.10 19.18
CA LEU A 13 25.59 6.60 17.80
C LEU A 13 24.15 6.22 17.44
N ALA A 14 23.17 6.61 18.25
CA ALA A 14 21.76 6.51 17.89
C ALA A 14 21.49 7.49 16.74
N GLY A 15 21.68 7.02 15.50
CA GLY A 15 21.28 7.74 14.31
C GLY A 15 19.78 8.03 14.37
N SER A 16 19.39 9.19 13.85
CA SER A 16 17.98 9.57 13.72
C SER A 16 17.24 8.46 12.96
N ALA A 17 16.25 7.83 13.59
CA ALA A 17 15.37 6.89 12.91
C ALA A 17 14.49 7.70 11.94
N PHE A 18 14.80 7.63 10.64
CA PHE A 18 13.99 8.25 9.59
C PHE A 18 12.84 7.31 9.22
N ALA A 19 11.82 7.23 10.07
CA ALA A 19 10.60 6.54 9.69
C ALA A 19 9.73 7.47 8.84
N THR A 20 9.47 7.07 7.59
CA THR A 20 8.28 7.58 6.90
C THR A 20 7.04 6.92 7.49
N HIS A 21 5.91 7.63 7.46
CA HIS A 21 4.65 7.16 8.05
C HIS A 21 3.67 6.89 6.93
N ILE A 22 4.05 5.98 6.03
CA ILE A 22 3.18 5.57 4.93
C ILE A 22 1.98 4.85 5.54
N VAL A 23 0.80 5.31 5.16
CA VAL A 23 -0.49 4.76 5.59
C VAL A 23 -0.99 3.76 4.56
N GLY A 24 -0.72 4.01 3.28
CA GLY A 24 -1.20 3.17 2.19
C GLY A 24 -0.74 3.69 0.84
N GLY A 25 -1.16 2.99 -0.19
CA GLY A 25 -0.89 3.36 -1.57
C GLY A 25 -1.45 2.30 -2.51
N GLU A 26 -1.49 2.66 -3.77
CA GLU A 26 -1.90 1.80 -4.87
C GLU A 26 -1.08 2.13 -6.11
N LEU A 27 -0.82 1.10 -6.90
CA LEU A 27 -0.16 1.22 -8.19
C LEU A 27 -1.14 0.71 -9.24
N ASN A 28 -1.28 1.43 -10.34
CA ASN A 28 -2.20 1.11 -11.43
C ASN A 28 -1.51 1.34 -12.78
N TYR A 29 -1.99 0.65 -13.80
CA TYR A 29 -1.57 0.86 -15.19
C TYR A 29 -2.78 1.05 -16.11
N THR A 30 -2.59 1.75 -17.23
CA THR A 30 -3.62 1.91 -18.26
C THR A 30 -2.97 1.82 -19.62
N CYS A 31 -3.45 0.92 -20.46
CA CYS A 31 -2.95 0.81 -21.83
C CYS A 31 -3.45 2.00 -22.66
N LEU A 32 -2.53 2.67 -23.35
CA LEU A 32 -2.80 3.79 -24.25
C LEU A 32 -2.69 3.38 -25.74
N GLY A 33 -2.43 2.11 -26.01
CA GLY A 33 -2.12 1.57 -27.33
C GLY A 33 -0.66 1.77 -27.75
N ASN A 34 -0.26 1.10 -28.83
CA ASN A 34 1.11 1.16 -29.37
C ASN A 34 2.21 0.88 -28.31
N ASN A 35 1.97 -0.08 -27.42
CA ASN A 35 2.83 -0.45 -26.29
C ASN A 35 3.05 0.68 -25.26
N GLN A 36 2.27 1.76 -25.31
CA GLN A 36 2.34 2.83 -24.31
C GLN A 36 1.41 2.53 -23.15
N TYR A 37 1.93 2.64 -21.94
CA TYR A 37 1.21 2.43 -20.69
C TYR A 37 1.39 3.62 -19.77
N GLU A 38 0.28 4.18 -19.31
CA GLU A 38 0.29 5.15 -18.21
C GLU A 38 0.41 4.40 -16.89
N ILE A 39 1.46 4.67 -16.13
CA ILE A 39 1.64 4.16 -14.77
C ILE A 39 1.22 5.24 -13.79
N THR A 40 0.31 4.90 -12.88
CA THR A 40 -0.18 5.80 -11.83
C THR A 40 0.11 5.19 -10.47
N LEU A 41 0.90 5.89 -9.65
CA LEU A 41 1.17 5.54 -8.26
C LEU A 41 0.49 6.57 -7.36
N VAL A 42 -0.38 6.13 -6.46
CA VAL A 42 -0.96 6.97 -5.41
C VAL A 42 -0.36 6.55 -4.07
N VAL A 43 0.14 7.52 -3.30
CA VAL A 43 0.75 7.25 -1.98
C VAL A 43 0.08 8.10 -0.93
N PHE A 44 -0.22 7.49 0.22
CA PHE A 44 -0.84 8.14 1.38
C PHE A 44 0.12 8.12 2.57
N ARG A 45 0.25 9.26 3.25
CA ARG A 45 1.10 9.39 4.45
C ARG A 45 0.32 10.03 5.60
N ASP A 46 0.65 9.64 6.83
CA ASP A 46 0.16 10.28 8.04
C ASP A 46 0.85 11.64 8.19
N CYS A 47 0.09 12.74 8.16
CA CYS A 47 0.61 14.09 8.34
C CYS A 47 0.60 14.58 9.79
N TYR A 48 0.04 13.81 10.71
CA TYR A 48 -0.02 14.14 12.14
C TYR A 48 1.12 13.46 12.92
N ASN A 49 1.25 12.14 12.80
CA ASN A 49 2.32 11.37 13.45
C ASN A 49 3.59 11.31 12.59
N GLY A 50 3.46 11.63 11.29
CA GLY A 50 4.56 11.64 10.32
C GLY A 50 5.75 12.51 10.68
N SER A 51 6.96 11.98 10.50
CA SER A 51 8.17 12.82 10.50
C SER A 51 8.08 13.87 9.39
N PRO A 52 8.31 15.17 9.69
CA PRO A 52 8.32 16.23 8.65
C PRO A 52 9.36 16.00 7.55
N ASN A 53 10.46 15.31 7.87
CA ASN A 53 11.53 14.98 6.92
C ASN A 53 11.23 13.74 6.07
N ALA A 54 10.13 13.05 6.38
CA ALA A 54 9.61 11.92 5.61
C ALA A 54 8.48 12.38 4.69
N TYR A 55 8.80 13.30 3.79
CA TYR A 55 7.87 13.78 2.78
C TYR A 55 7.72 12.77 1.63
N PHE A 56 6.80 13.07 0.71
CA PHE A 56 6.70 12.34 -0.54
C PHE A 56 8.01 12.41 -1.34
N ASP A 57 8.29 11.36 -2.10
CA ASP A 57 9.47 11.22 -2.94
C ASP A 57 9.57 12.32 -3.97
N ASP A 58 10.78 12.85 -4.12
CA ASP A 58 11.11 13.64 -5.29
C ASP A 58 12.53 13.28 -5.75
N PRO A 59 12.70 12.38 -6.74
CA PRO A 59 11.66 11.66 -7.48
C PRO A 59 11.20 10.35 -6.82
N ALA A 60 9.98 9.90 -7.11
CA ALA A 60 9.53 8.52 -6.87
C ALA A 60 10.21 7.56 -7.86
N SER A 61 10.79 6.47 -7.36
CA SER A 61 11.45 5.45 -8.19
C SER A 61 10.57 4.20 -8.31
N ILE A 62 10.20 3.85 -9.54
CA ILE A 62 9.40 2.68 -9.88
C ILE A 62 10.28 1.72 -10.69
N GLY A 63 10.35 0.46 -10.27
CA GLY A 63 11.05 -0.60 -11.00
C GLY A 63 10.09 -1.39 -11.88
N ILE A 64 10.52 -1.69 -13.10
CA ILE A 64 9.86 -2.63 -14.02
C ILE A 64 10.76 -3.85 -14.16
N PHE A 65 10.21 -5.02 -13.85
CA PHE A 65 10.90 -6.30 -13.83
C PHE A 65 10.25 -7.28 -14.81
N ASP A 66 11.01 -8.25 -15.29
CA ASP A 66 10.45 -9.40 -16.00
C ASP A 66 9.95 -10.47 -15.02
N ARG A 67 9.34 -11.54 -15.56
CA ARG A 67 8.87 -12.71 -14.79
C ARG A 67 9.99 -13.45 -14.03
N THR A 68 11.26 -13.25 -14.39
CA THR A 68 12.42 -13.82 -13.68
C THR A 68 12.95 -12.90 -12.58
N ASN A 69 12.20 -11.83 -12.27
CA ASN A 69 12.53 -10.80 -11.29
C ASN A 69 13.76 -9.97 -11.64
N LYS A 70 14.15 -9.93 -12.91
CA LYS A 70 15.26 -9.10 -13.37
C LYS A 70 14.73 -7.70 -13.66
N LEU A 71 15.40 -6.68 -13.12
CA LEU A 71 15.11 -5.28 -13.43
C LEU A 71 15.40 -5.02 -14.92
N LEU A 72 14.39 -4.54 -15.63
CA LEU A 72 14.47 -4.14 -17.03
C LEU A 72 14.61 -2.61 -17.16
N GLN A 73 13.87 -1.87 -16.34
CA GLN A 73 13.82 -0.41 -16.40
C GLN A 73 13.54 0.18 -15.01
N GLU A 74 14.21 1.29 -14.68
CA GLU A 74 13.85 2.17 -13.57
C GLU A 74 13.20 3.43 -14.13
N ILE A 75 12.09 3.87 -13.54
CA ILE A 75 11.43 5.14 -13.86
C ILE A 75 11.53 6.05 -12.65
N ARG A 76 11.91 7.32 -12.87
CA ARG A 76 11.94 8.36 -11.84
C ARG A 76 10.94 9.45 -12.17
N ILE A 77 9.93 9.62 -11.32
CA ILE A 77 8.83 10.56 -11.53
C ILE A 77 8.99 11.69 -10.50
N PRO A 78 9.21 12.95 -10.92
CA PRO A 78 9.22 14.08 -10.01
C PRO A 78 7.89 14.22 -9.25
N LEU A 79 7.94 14.84 -8.07
CA LEU A 79 6.72 15.15 -7.33
C LEU A 79 5.82 16.10 -8.14
N MET A 80 4.60 15.67 -8.44
CA MET A 80 3.64 16.45 -9.25
C MET A 80 2.79 17.42 -8.41
N GLY A 81 2.79 17.27 -7.09
CA GLY A 81 1.98 18.01 -6.11
C GLY A 81 1.42 17.09 -5.03
N ASP A 82 0.98 17.65 -3.92
CA ASP A 82 0.31 16.92 -2.85
C ASP A 82 -1.02 17.57 -2.43
N ASP A 83 -1.89 16.75 -1.84
CA ASP A 83 -3.19 17.15 -1.34
C ASP A 83 -3.44 16.56 0.06
N THR A 84 -4.40 17.11 0.80
CA THR A 84 -4.82 16.59 2.11
C THR A 84 -6.18 15.93 1.99
N LEU A 85 -6.27 14.64 2.29
CA LEU A 85 -7.54 13.94 2.31
C LEU A 85 -8.41 14.48 3.44
N SER A 86 -9.55 15.04 3.08
CA SER A 86 -10.54 15.47 4.05
C SER A 86 -11.24 14.24 4.65
N PRO A 87 -11.32 14.12 5.99
CA PRO A 87 -12.08 13.06 6.63
C PRO A 87 -13.56 13.19 6.25
N VAL A 88 -14.06 12.29 5.40
CA VAL A 88 -15.49 12.22 5.09
C VAL A 88 -16.20 11.57 6.27
N LEU A 89 -16.98 12.36 7.00
CA LEU A 89 -17.88 11.86 8.03
C LEU A 89 -19.15 11.36 7.36
N SER A 90 -19.32 10.04 7.25
CA SER A 90 -20.59 9.44 6.82
C SER A 90 -21.71 9.59 7.86
N ASN A 91 -21.37 9.93 9.11
CA ASN A 91 -22.34 10.13 10.20
C ASN A 91 -22.06 11.46 10.95
N PRO A 92 -23.02 12.40 11.01
CA PRO A 92 -22.86 13.72 11.63
C PRO A 92 -22.70 13.71 13.15
N CYS A 93 -22.93 12.56 13.82
CA CYS A 93 -22.67 12.41 15.26
C CYS A 93 -21.22 12.00 15.58
N LEU A 94 -20.41 11.73 14.56
CA LEU A 94 -19.01 11.36 14.72
C LEU A 94 -18.14 12.61 14.71
N VAL A 95 -17.27 12.74 15.71
CA VAL A 95 -16.22 13.76 15.72
C VAL A 95 -14.96 13.09 15.24
N VAL A 96 -14.40 13.57 14.13
CA VAL A 96 -13.07 13.12 13.67
C VAL A 96 -12.09 13.40 14.80
N PRO A 97 -11.37 12.38 15.31
CA PRO A 97 -10.33 12.62 16.29
C PRO A 97 -9.31 13.62 15.72
N PRO A 98 -8.88 14.65 16.48
CA PRO A 98 -8.01 15.72 15.96
C PRO A 98 -6.62 15.21 15.53
N ASN A 99 -6.30 13.96 15.84
CA ASN A 99 -5.06 13.28 15.51
C ASN A 99 -5.13 12.43 14.22
N VAL A 100 -6.18 12.55 13.42
CA VAL A 100 -6.28 11.89 12.10
C VAL A 100 -5.98 12.91 11.00
N CYS A 101 -4.88 12.69 10.28
CA CYS A 101 -4.44 13.53 9.17
C CYS A 101 -3.78 12.64 8.12
N VAL A 102 -4.25 12.68 6.87
CA VAL A 102 -3.63 11.95 5.75
C VAL A 102 -3.38 12.89 4.58
N HIS A 103 -2.11 13.02 4.16
CA HIS A 103 -1.77 13.61 2.87
C HIS A 103 -1.73 12.54 1.80
N THR A 104 -1.99 12.92 0.55
CA THR A 104 -1.88 12.08 -0.64
C THR A 104 -1.08 12.77 -1.73
N THR A 105 -0.42 11.99 -2.58
CA THR A 105 0.14 12.45 -3.85
C THR A 105 -0.10 11.40 -4.92
N THR A 106 -0.12 11.84 -6.18
CA THR A 106 -0.22 10.97 -7.35
C THR A 106 0.96 11.23 -8.28
N TYR A 107 1.74 10.19 -8.55
CA TYR A 107 2.77 10.19 -9.58
C TYR A 107 2.21 9.53 -10.83
N ARG A 108 2.49 10.13 -11.99
CA ARG A 108 1.99 9.64 -13.28
C ARG A 108 3.04 9.80 -14.35
N THR A 109 3.20 8.77 -15.18
CA THR A 109 4.11 8.81 -16.32
C THR A 109 3.67 7.82 -17.38
N VAL A 110 4.13 8.01 -18.62
CA VAL A 110 3.91 7.07 -19.72
C VAL A 110 5.21 6.35 -20.04
N VAL A 111 5.14 5.03 -20.15
CA VAL A 111 6.27 4.17 -20.51
C VAL A 111 5.93 3.26 -21.67
N ASN A 112 6.95 2.86 -22.41
CA ASN A 112 6.82 1.95 -23.54
C ASN A 112 7.16 0.52 -23.09
N LEU A 113 6.15 -0.35 -23.00
CA LEU A 113 6.23 -1.74 -22.56
C LEU A 113 5.86 -2.68 -23.72
N PRO A 114 6.81 -3.03 -24.61
CA PRO A 114 6.53 -3.98 -25.68
C PRO A 114 6.20 -5.37 -25.10
N PRO A 115 5.33 -6.18 -25.73
CA PRO A 115 5.01 -7.51 -25.22
C PRO A 115 6.26 -8.37 -25.01
N ILE A 116 6.37 -8.98 -23.82
CA ILE A 116 7.40 -9.96 -23.48
C ILE A 116 6.77 -11.22 -22.92
N ILE A 117 7.44 -12.35 -23.11
CA ILE A 117 6.98 -13.63 -22.60
C ILE A 117 6.89 -13.55 -21.06
N GLY A 118 5.72 -13.90 -20.52
CA GLY A 118 5.45 -13.88 -19.10
C GLY A 118 5.15 -12.51 -18.49
N GLY A 119 5.17 -11.43 -19.26
CA GLY A 119 4.71 -10.12 -18.81
C GLY A 119 5.68 -9.32 -17.93
N TYR A 120 5.17 -8.26 -17.31
CA TYR A 120 5.92 -7.33 -16.46
C TYR A 120 5.42 -7.35 -15.02
N GLN A 121 6.34 -7.17 -14.07
CA GLN A 121 6.04 -6.79 -12.70
C GLN A 121 6.48 -5.33 -12.51
N ILE A 122 5.60 -4.47 -12.01
CA ILE A 122 5.90 -3.06 -11.76
C ILE A 122 5.76 -2.82 -10.26
N ALA A 123 6.77 -2.24 -9.62
CA ALA A 123 6.79 -2.07 -8.18
C ALA A 123 7.39 -0.75 -7.73
N TYR A 124 6.82 -0.22 -6.65
CA TYR A 124 7.36 0.88 -5.86
C TYR A 124 7.53 0.42 -4.42
N GLN A 125 8.61 0.85 -3.77
CA GLN A 125 8.91 0.48 -2.39
C GLN A 125 9.32 1.66 -1.55
N ARG A 126 8.93 1.62 -0.28
CA ARG A 126 9.45 2.53 0.73
C ARG A 126 9.45 1.98 2.13
N CYS A 127 10.31 2.56 2.96
CA CYS A 127 10.23 2.45 4.42
C CYS A 127 9.69 3.75 4.98
N CYS A 128 8.88 3.79 6.04
CA CYS A 128 8.41 2.68 6.86
C CYS A 128 6.91 2.86 7.13
N ARG A 129 6.32 1.97 7.93
CA ARG A 129 4.96 2.16 8.43
C ARG A 129 4.95 2.91 9.76
N ASN A 130 3.77 3.39 10.11
CA ASN A 130 3.54 4.13 11.35
C ASN A 130 3.76 3.25 12.59
N GLN A 131 4.47 3.77 13.61
CA GLN A 131 4.75 3.03 14.86
C GLN A 131 3.47 2.59 15.58
N THR A 132 2.39 3.35 15.40
CA THR A 132 1.07 3.17 16.02
C THR A 132 0.31 1.94 15.53
N LEU A 133 0.79 1.24 14.49
CA LEU A 133 0.15 0.03 13.99
C LEU A 133 0.15 -1.08 15.04
N ALA A 134 -1.04 -1.58 15.35
CA ALA A 134 -1.26 -2.54 16.43
C ALA A 134 -1.25 -4.01 16.00
N ASN A 135 -1.20 -4.29 14.68
CA ASN A 135 -1.39 -5.65 14.15
C ASN A 135 -0.17 -6.27 13.46
N ILE A 136 0.96 -5.56 13.34
CA ILE A 136 2.19 -6.11 12.74
C ILE A 136 3.42 -5.91 13.63
N ILE A 137 4.39 -6.80 13.49
CA ILE A 137 5.67 -6.73 14.21
C ILE A 137 6.52 -5.59 13.66
N ASP A 138 7.14 -4.81 14.55
CA ASP A 138 8.08 -3.72 14.25
C ASP A 138 7.70 -2.83 13.06
N PRO A 139 6.59 -2.06 13.14
CA PRO A 139 6.12 -1.21 12.03
C PRO A 139 7.17 -0.23 11.50
N LEU A 140 7.98 0.33 12.41
CA LEU A 140 9.06 1.28 12.08
C LEU A 140 10.23 0.65 11.32
N ALA A 141 10.34 -0.68 11.31
CA ALA A 141 11.33 -1.43 10.54
C ALA A 141 10.71 -2.12 9.31
N THR A 142 9.41 -1.97 9.10
CA THR A 142 8.67 -2.66 8.03
C THR A 142 8.21 -1.67 6.97
N GLY A 143 8.79 -1.75 5.77
CA GLY A 143 8.36 -0.96 4.62
C GLY A 143 7.11 -1.48 3.91
N ALA A 144 6.67 -0.79 2.88
CA ALA A 144 5.57 -1.17 2.01
C ALA A 144 6.04 -1.33 0.56
N THR A 145 5.48 -2.32 -0.13
CA THR A 145 5.57 -2.47 -1.58
C THR A 145 4.17 -2.31 -2.17
N TYR A 146 4.04 -1.46 -3.19
CA TYR A 146 2.87 -1.42 -4.07
C TYR A 146 3.30 -1.96 -5.42
N MET A 147 2.60 -2.99 -5.91
CA MET A 147 2.94 -3.64 -7.15
C MET A 147 1.72 -3.99 -7.98
N VAL A 148 1.93 -4.09 -9.28
CA VAL A 148 0.99 -4.64 -10.27
C VAL A 148 1.73 -5.57 -11.19
N GLU A 149 1.02 -6.55 -11.73
CA GLU A 149 1.50 -7.44 -12.76
C GLU A 149 0.72 -7.16 -14.06
N ILE A 150 1.42 -7.10 -15.18
CA ILE A 150 0.81 -7.04 -16.51
C ILE A 150 1.13 -8.38 -17.17
N SER A 151 0.12 -9.23 -17.34
CA SER A 151 0.28 -10.54 -17.96
C SER A 151 0.67 -10.42 -19.44
N GLU A 152 1.23 -11.50 -20.01
CA GLU A 152 1.52 -11.53 -21.45
C GLU A 152 0.25 -11.34 -22.29
N LYS A 153 -0.89 -11.89 -21.84
CA LYS A 153 -2.20 -11.70 -22.47
C LYS A 153 -2.64 -10.24 -22.40
N ALA A 154 -2.56 -9.61 -21.22
CA ALA A 154 -2.88 -8.21 -21.03
C ALA A 154 -2.04 -7.29 -21.95
N LEU A 155 -0.75 -7.61 -22.15
CA LEU A 155 0.12 -6.86 -23.07
C LEU A 155 -0.33 -6.96 -24.53
N LEU A 156 -0.74 -8.15 -24.97
CA LEU A 156 -1.16 -8.41 -26.36
C LEU A 156 -2.53 -7.79 -26.66
N GLU A 157 -3.40 -7.75 -25.66
CA GLU A 157 -4.77 -7.26 -25.79
C GLU A 157 -4.91 -5.78 -25.45
N CYS A 158 -3.83 -5.14 -24.98
CA CYS A 158 -3.84 -3.76 -24.51
C CYS A 158 -4.83 -3.56 -23.36
N ASN A 159 -4.74 -4.41 -22.34
CA ASN A 159 -5.60 -4.34 -21.16
C ASN A 159 -5.14 -3.27 -20.17
N SER A 160 -6.06 -2.82 -19.32
CA SER A 160 -5.80 -1.93 -18.19
C SER A 160 -6.29 -2.57 -16.90
N ASN A 161 -5.57 -2.40 -15.79
CA ASN A 161 -6.03 -3.00 -14.54
C ASN A 161 -7.26 -2.27 -13.95
N PRO A 162 -8.07 -2.99 -13.15
CA PRO A 162 -9.13 -2.40 -12.36
C PRO A 162 -8.61 -1.30 -11.42
N LYS A 163 -9.37 -0.22 -11.32
CA LYS A 163 -9.06 0.91 -10.43
C LYS A 163 -10.14 1.05 -9.36
N PHE A 164 -9.74 1.08 -8.09
CA PHE A 164 -10.69 1.36 -7.00
C PHE A 164 -11.38 2.70 -7.20
N GLN A 165 -12.69 2.73 -6.97
CA GLN A 165 -13.48 3.96 -7.13
C GLN A 165 -13.26 4.95 -5.99
N GLN A 166 -13.07 4.41 -4.78
CA GLN A 166 -12.91 5.17 -3.56
C GLN A 166 -11.79 4.55 -2.75
N TRP A 167 -11.02 5.41 -2.09
CA TRP A 167 -10.11 4.95 -1.06
C TRP A 167 -10.91 4.66 0.22
N PRO A 168 -10.59 3.60 0.99
CA PRO A 168 -11.28 3.30 2.24
C PRO A 168 -11.34 4.49 3.20
N PRO A 169 -12.30 4.59 4.12
CA PRO A 169 -12.33 5.68 5.08
C PRO A 169 -11.01 5.73 5.90
N ILE A 170 -10.40 6.93 6.01
CA ILE A 170 -9.17 7.15 6.81
C ILE A 170 -9.36 6.83 8.31
N TYR A 171 -10.59 6.67 8.78
CA TYR A 171 -10.94 6.19 10.11
C TYR A 171 -12.31 5.50 10.08
N ILE A 172 -12.50 4.57 11.01
CA ILE A 172 -13.73 3.81 11.25
C ILE A 172 -14.02 3.81 12.75
N CYS A 173 -15.26 3.58 13.14
CA CYS A 173 -15.64 3.55 14.56
C CYS A 173 -15.52 2.13 15.12
N ALA A 174 -14.87 2.00 16.28
CA ALA A 174 -14.94 0.76 17.04
C ALA A 174 -16.37 0.55 17.55
N ASN A 175 -16.82 -0.70 17.52
CA ASN A 175 -18.14 -1.20 17.86
C ASN A 175 -19.28 -0.71 16.95
N GLU A 176 -18.95 -0.18 15.78
CA GLU A 176 -19.93 0.16 14.73
C GLU A 176 -19.69 -0.72 13.50
N PRO A 177 -20.75 -1.27 12.87
CA PRO A 177 -20.60 -2.06 11.66
C PRO A 177 -19.98 -1.24 10.52
N ILE A 178 -18.98 -1.82 9.88
CA ILE A 178 -18.41 -1.33 8.63
C ILE A 178 -19.34 -1.77 7.50
N SER A 179 -19.69 -0.83 6.63
CA SER A 179 -20.30 -1.09 5.33
C SER A 179 -19.73 -0.09 4.36
N PHE A 180 -18.78 -0.54 3.54
CA PHE A 180 -18.04 0.33 2.63
C PHE A 180 -17.93 -0.31 1.25
N ASP A 181 -18.25 0.47 0.22
CA ASP A 181 -18.11 0.07 -1.17
C ASP A 181 -16.65 0.21 -1.60
N GLN A 182 -15.93 -0.92 -1.61
CA GLN A 182 -14.54 -1.02 -2.07
C GLN A 182 -14.46 -1.59 -3.49
N SER A 183 -15.48 -1.37 -4.32
CA SER A 183 -15.46 -1.80 -5.71
C SER A 183 -14.42 -1.04 -6.54
N ALA A 184 -13.86 -1.75 -7.50
CA ALA A 184 -13.02 -1.25 -8.58
C ALA A 184 -13.79 -1.26 -9.91
N ILE A 185 -13.37 -0.39 -10.82
CA ILE A 185 -13.87 -0.32 -12.20
C ILE A 185 -12.78 -0.86 -13.11
N ASP A 186 -13.16 -1.83 -13.94
CA ASP A 186 -12.39 -2.30 -15.07
C ASP A 186 -12.83 -1.55 -16.34
N ALA A 187 -11.88 -0.96 -17.07
CA ALA A 187 -12.18 -0.16 -18.25
C ALA A 187 -12.48 -1.02 -19.49
N ASP A 188 -12.04 -2.27 -19.47
CA ASP A 188 -12.07 -3.20 -20.60
C ASP A 188 -13.21 -4.22 -20.49
N GLY A 189 -13.94 -4.22 -19.37
CA GLY A 189 -15.13 -5.03 -19.12
C GLY A 189 -14.84 -6.38 -18.47
N ASP A 190 -13.66 -6.55 -17.88
CA ASP A 190 -13.24 -7.79 -17.24
C ASP A 190 -13.94 -8.02 -15.90
N SER A 191 -14.01 -9.30 -15.53
CA SER A 191 -14.54 -9.67 -14.23
C SER A 191 -13.50 -9.40 -13.14
N ILE A 192 -13.94 -8.84 -12.02
CA ILE A 192 -13.06 -8.43 -10.93
C ILE A 192 -13.34 -9.33 -9.73
N VAL A 193 -12.28 -9.89 -9.15
CA VAL A 193 -12.35 -10.71 -7.94
C VAL A 193 -11.62 -10.02 -6.79
N TYR A 194 -12.31 -9.86 -5.67
CA TYR A 194 -11.78 -9.20 -4.48
C TYR A 194 -11.42 -10.21 -3.40
N ARG A 195 -10.32 -9.98 -2.68
CA ARG A 195 -9.97 -10.74 -1.48
C ARG A 195 -9.17 -9.91 -0.48
N LEU A 196 -9.29 -10.27 0.80
CA LEU A 196 -8.37 -9.80 1.82
C LEU A 196 -7.03 -10.53 1.68
N CYS A 197 -5.93 -9.81 1.88
CA CYS A 197 -4.59 -10.36 1.73
C CYS A 197 -3.61 -9.76 2.73
N THR A 198 -2.50 -10.45 3.00
CA THR A 198 -1.43 -9.89 3.82
C THR A 198 -0.68 -8.83 3.02
N PRO A 199 -0.59 -7.57 3.50
CA PRO A 199 0.22 -6.55 2.85
C PRO A 199 1.67 -6.99 2.66
N LEU A 200 2.34 -6.48 1.64
CA LEU A 200 3.75 -6.77 1.39
C LEU A 200 4.67 -5.87 2.22
N THR A 201 5.77 -6.42 2.72
CA THR A 201 6.91 -5.63 3.21
C THR A 201 7.59 -4.90 2.05
N GLY A 202 8.44 -3.93 2.36
CA GLY A 202 9.13 -3.11 1.38
C GLY A 202 10.55 -2.80 1.80
N ALA A 203 10.99 -1.58 1.53
CA ALA A 203 12.31 -1.12 1.92
C ALA A 203 12.49 -1.05 3.45
N ASP A 204 13.72 -0.81 3.91
CA ASP A 204 14.09 -0.84 5.32
C ASP A 204 14.68 0.50 5.80
N GLN A 205 15.06 0.58 7.08
CA GLN A 205 15.61 1.81 7.68
C GLN A 205 17.01 2.16 7.17
N VAL A 206 17.74 1.21 6.60
CA VAL A 206 19.10 1.42 6.05
C VAL A 206 18.99 2.06 4.67
N ASN A 207 18.05 1.58 3.85
CA ASN A 207 17.76 2.12 2.54
C ASN A 207 16.25 2.39 2.41
N PRO A 208 15.71 3.49 2.97
CA PRO A 208 14.27 3.74 3.04
C PRO A 208 13.64 4.13 1.71
N GLN A 209 14.47 4.42 0.70
CA GLN A 209 14.09 4.80 -0.66
C GLN A 209 15.02 4.15 -1.67
N PRO A 210 14.93 2.83 -1.90
CA PRO A 210 15.77 2.17 -2.88
C PRO A 210 15.47 2.74 -4.28
N GLN A 211 16.51 3.19 -4.99
CA GLN A 211 16.45 3.67 -6.36
C GLN A 211 17.53 2.96 -7.19
N PRO A 212 17.19 1.89 -7.95
CA PRO A 212 15.86 1.32 -8.17
C PRO A 212 15.30 0.59 -6.93
N PRO A 213 13.99 0.30 -6.88
CA PRO A 213 13.39 -0.57 -5.86
C PRO A 213 14.03 -1.96 -5.84
N ASN A 214 13.94 -2.67 -4.72
CA ASN A 214 14.43 -4.03 -4.64
C ASN A 214 13.65 -4.94 -5.59
N ASN A 215 14.32 -5.96 -6.13
CA ASN A 215 13.70 -6.92 -7.04
C ASN A 215 12.65 -7.78 -6.31
N PRO A 216 11.56 -8.19 -6.99
CA PRO A 216 10.66 -9.23 -6.48
C PRO A 216 11.38 -10.59 -6.28
N PRO A 217 10.79 -11.56 -5.56
CA PRO A 217 9.49 -11.50 -4.88
C PRO A 217 9.56 -10.71 -3.57
N TYR A 218 8.42 -10.16 -3.16
CA TYR A 218 8.30 -9.40 -1.92
C TYR A 218 7.67 -10.25 -0.83
N ALA A 219 8.24 -10.20 0.38
CA ALA A 219 7.70 -10.94 1.51
C ALA A 219 6.44 -10.26 2.07
N PRO A 220 5.47 -11.01 2.62
CA PRO A 220 4.37 -10.43 3.38
C PRO A 220 4.86 -9.81 4.70
N VAL A 221 4.07 -8.89 5.26
CA VAL A 221 4.27 -8.43 6.65
C VAL A 221 4.08 -9.56 7.64
N THR A 222 4.77 -9.47 8.78
CA THR A 222 4.57 -10.40 9.89
C THR A 222 3.50 -9.85 10.83
N TRP A 223 2.39 -10.56 10.96
CA TRP A 223 1.31 -10.23 11.90
C TRP A 223 1.76 -10.43 13.36
N ILE A 224 1.16 -9.66 14.28
CA ILE A 224 1.17 -10.00 15.71
C ILE A 224 0.12 -11.08 15.93
N ASP A 225 0.50 -12.33 15.69
CA ASP A 225 -0.36 -13.50 15.81
C ASP A 225 -0.06 -14.28 17.11
N PRO A 226 -1.09 -14.61 17.93
CA PRO A 226 -2.48 -14.13 17.88
C PRO A 226 -2.65 -12.69 18.43
N PRO A 227 -3.76 -11.99 18.11
CA PRO A 227 -4.94 -12.49 17.39
C PRO A 227 -5.00 -12.06 15.90
N TYR A 228 -3.99 -11.37 15.38
CA TYR A 228 -4.09 -10.74 14.07
C TYR A 228 -3.63 -11.65 12.94
N GLY A 229 -4.31 -11.52 11.79
CA GLY A 229 -4.00 -12.25 10.56
C GLY A 229 -4.97 -11.86 9.44
N VAL A 230 -4.88 -12.51 8.28
CA VAL A 230 -5.79 -12.24 7.15
C VAL A 230 -7.27 -12.45 7.53
N SER A 231 -7.54 -13.46 8.36
CA SER A 231 -8.88 -13.76 8.87
C SER A 231 -9.31 -12.85 10.03
N ASN A 232 -8.44 -11.96 10.52
CA ASN A 232 -8.73 -11.01 11.59
C ASN A 232 -7.73 -9.85 11.62
N MET A 233 -7.95 -8.81 10.83
CA MET A 233 -7.01 -7.69 10.74
C MET A 233 -7.21 -6.61 11.82
N LEU A 234 -8.42 -6.54 12.43
CA LEU A 234 -8.85 -5.40 13.25
C LEU A 234 -9.24 -5.74 14.70
N ASN A 235 -9.54 -7.00 15.04
CA ASN A 235 -10.10 -7.34 16.35
C ASN A 235 -9.04 -7.91 17.31
N GLY A 236 -8.55 -7.10 18.22
CA GLY A 236 -7.60 -7.47 19.28
C GLY A 236 -8.23 -8.20 20.47
N SER A 237 -9.56 -8.31 20.53
CA SER A 237 -10.30 -8.99 21.60
C SER A 237 -11.48 -9.79 21.02
N PRO A 238 -12.07 -10.74 21.78
CA PRO A 238 -13.30 -11.42 21.35
C PRO A 238 -14.50 -10.45 21.26
N GLY A 239 -15.51 -10.82 20.44
CA GLY A 239 -16.79 -10.09 20.37
C GLY A 239 -16.93 -9.08 19.23
N GLY A 240 -15.95 -9.00 18.33
CA GLY A 240 -16.07 -8.32 17.05
C GLY A 240 -16.26 -9.31 15.90
N GLU A 241 -16.66 -8.80 14.75
CA GLU A 241 -16.75 -9.58 13.51
C GLU A 241 -15.54 -9.22 12.62
N PRO A 242 -14.73 -10.20 12.18
CA PRO A 242 -13.62 -9.93 11.28
C PRO A 242 -14.06 -9.25 9.97
N LEU A 243 -13.12 -8.55 9.33
CA LEU A 243 -13.37 -8.01 8.01
C LEU A 243 -13.74 -9.12 7.02
N GLN A 244 -14.74 -8.87 6.20
CA GLN A 244 -15.13 -9.69 5.06
C GLN A 244 -15.28 -8.79 3.85
N ILE A 245 -14.84 -9.26 2.68
CA ILE A 245 -15.08 -8.58 1.41
C ILE A 245 -15.86 -9.52 0.49
N ASP A 246 -16.95 -9.02 -0.07
CA ASP A 246 -17.69 -9.78 -1.06
C ASP A 246 -16.86 -9.87 -2.36
N LEU A 247 -16.65 -11.10 -2.82
CA LEU A 247 -15.68 -11.39 -3.86
C LEU A 247 -16.08 -10.87 -5.25
N HIS A 248 -17.34 -10.49 -5.48
CA HIS A 248 -17.82 -9.98 -6.76
C HIS A 248 -18.15 -8.48 -6.73
N THR A 249 -18.67 -8.01 -5.60
CA THR A 249 -19.13 -6.62 -5.45
C THR A 249 -18.10 -5.71 -4.81
N GLY A 250 -17.07 -6.27 -4.15
CA GLY A 250 -16.11 -5.48 -3.39
C GLY A 250 -16.70 -4.85 -2.11
N LEU A 251 -17.91 -5.26 -1.69
CA LEU A 251 -18.50 -4.75 -0.46
C LEU A 251 -17.70 -5.22 0.76
N LEU A 252 -17.06 -4.27 1.45
CA LEU A 252 -16.30 -4.51 2.67
C LEU A 252 -17.21 -4.37 3.89
N THR A 253 -17.23 -5.39 4.74
CA THR A 253 -18.03 -5.46 5.96
C THR A 253 -17.21 -5.93 7.15
N GLY A 254 -17.68 -5.68 8.37
CA GLY A 254 -17.06 -6.13 9.61
C GLY A 254 -17.58 -5.38 10.82
N LEU A 255 -17.16 -5.79 12.02
CA LEU A 255 -17.47 -5.10 13.27
C LEU A 255 -16.19 -5.01 14.11
N PRO A 256 -15.38 -3.94 13.94
CA PRO A 256 -14.14 -3.75 14.68
C PRO A 256 -14.47 -3.52 16.16
N ASN A 257 -13.78 -4.19 17.09
CA ASN A 257 -14.03 -4.02 18.52
C ASN A 257 -12.84 -3.42 19.30
N THR A 258 -11.75 -3.12 18.58
CA THR A 258 -10.50 -2.64 19.18
C THR A 258 -10.16 -1.27 18.64
N VAL A 259 -9.89 -0.33 19.54
CA VAL A 259 -9.43 1.02 19.16
C VAL A 259 -7.92 0.97 18.90
N GLY A 260 -7.50 1.45 17.73
CA GLY A 260 -6.10 1.47 17.33
C GLY A 260 -5.94 1.84 15.86
N GLN A 261 -4.70 1.82 15.37
CA GLN A 261 -4.41 1.87 13.94
C GLN A 261 -3.98 0.48 13.47
N PHE A 262 -4.45 0.11 12.28
CA PHE A 262 -4.29 -1.23 11.74
C PHE A 262 -3.92 -1.14 10.27
N VAL A 263 -3.01 -2.00 9.81
CA VAL A 263 -2.81 -2.18 8.37
C VAL A 263 -3.79 -3.22 7.85
N VAL A 264 -4.42 -2.93 6.72
CA VAL A 264 -5.36 -3.82 6.03
C VAL A 264 -4.85 -4.00 4.60
N GLY A 265 -4.90 -5.24 4.10
CA GLY A 265 -4.56 -5.55 2.72
C GLY A 265 -5.79 -6.02 1.95
N ILE A 266 -6.04 -5.40 0.81
CA ILE A 266 -7.08 -5.76 -0.14
C ILE A 266 -6.39 -5.99 -1.47
N CYS A 267 -6.62 -7.17 -2.05
CA CYS A 267 -6.09 -7.56 -3.34
C CYS A 267 -7.23 -7.67 -4.34
N VAL A 268 -6.95 -7.27 -5.57
CA VAL A 268 -7.88 -7.30 -6.70
C VAL A 268 -7.20 -8.07 -7.82
N GLU A 269 -7.94 -9.01 -8.38
CA GLU A 269 -7.54 -9.83 -9.51
C GLU A 269 -8.56 -9.60 -10.64
N GLU A 270 -8.09 -9.35 -11.85
CA GLU A 270 -8.93 -9.26 -13.04
C GLU A 270 -8.95 -10.61 -13.76
N TYR A 271 -10.08 -10.97 -14.35
CA TYR A 271 -10.22 -12.19 -15.13
C TYR A 271 -10.92 -11.87 -16.44
N ARG A 272 -10.27 -12.22 -17.54
CA ARG A 272 -10.81 -12.17 -18.90
C ARG A 272 -11.06 -13.57 -19.42
N ASP A 273 -12.31 -13.86 -19.77
CA ASP A 273 -12.76 -15.17 -20.24
C ASP A 273 -12.43 -16.32 -19.26
N GLY A 274 -12.38 -16.02 -17.96
CA GLY A 274 -12.05 -16.97 -16.90
C GLY A 274 -10.55 -17.23 -16.71
N GLU A 275 -9.69 -16.48 -17.39
CA GLU A 275 -8.23 -16.51 -17.21
C GLU A 275 -7.75 -15.22 -16.54
N LEU A 276 -6.82 -15.38 -15.59
CA LEU A 276 -6.10 -14.29 -14.92
C LEU A 276 -5.06 -13.67 -15.87
#